data_AF-M0DYT2-F1
#
_entry.id   AF-M0DYT2-F1
#
_cell.length_a   1.000
_cell.length_b   1.000
_cell.length_c   1.000
_cell.angle_alpha   90.00
_cell.angle_beta   90.00
_cell.angle_gamma   90.00
#
_symmetry.space_group_name_H-M   'P 1'
#
loop_
_entity.id
_entity.type
_entity.pdbx_description
1 polymer ?
#
loop_
_entity_poly.entity_id
_entity_poly.type
_entity_poly.pdbx_seq_one_letter_code
_entity_poly.pdbx_strand_id
1 'polypeptide(L)'
;MIERNAEELRSEFLQHVAFIEDKTLKTEILTWIDESVIRTDSVSGAEHVEGRLAELKASNPMRHDSGDPEDDFPADCKGCPHYGVVCPVISDRTTRETRHRRLEQAETEQDRLRVYQDIATDADCHIIPAAISDWKQNDREIIERGYELFSAMVRHLDSDELDVDAPDIGDDPEIEDVWRDTPTESGGMQLSEDELLDRGVLQSEEADG
;
A
#
# COMPACT_ATOMS: atom_id res chain seq x y z
N MET A 1 -9.47 9.81 -7.24
CA MET A 1 -9.88 9.16 -5.98
C MET A 1 -8.62 8.52 -5.45
N ILE A 2 -8.07 9.00 -4.34
CA ILE A 2 -6.82 8.48 -3.78
C ILE A 2 -7.18 7.19 -3.06
N GLU A 3 -6.74 6.03 -3.58
CA GLU A 3 -6.86 4.74 -2.89
C GLU A 3 -5.81 4.70 -1.78
N ARG A 4 -6.24 5.04 -0.55
CA ARG A 4 -5.53 4.77 0.70
C ARG A 4 -5.42 3.28 0.99
N ASN A 5 -4.28 2.87 1.54
CA ASN A 5 -4.04 1.51 2.03
C ASN A 5 -4.35 1.39 3.54
N ALA A 6 -4.21 0.19 4.12
CA ALA A 6 -4.48 -0.04 5.53
C ALA A 6 -3.57 0.75 6.48
N GLU A 7 -2.32 1.00 6.10
CA GLU A 7 -1.36 1.78 6.90
C GLU A 7 -1.76 3.26 6.96
N GLU A 8 -2.15 3.85 5.83
CA GLU A 8 -2.66 5.22 5.75
C GLU A 8 -3.95 5.38 6.55
N LEU A 9 -4.88 4.43 6.44
CA LEU A 9 -6.11 4.42 7.23
C LEU A 9 -5.82 4.33 8.73
N ARG A 10 -4.88 3.47 9.17
CA ARG A 10 -4.45 3.40 10.57
C ARG A 10 -3.89 4.74 11.05
N SER A 11 -3.03 5.38 10.27
CA SER A 11 -2.45 6.68 10.62
C SER A 11 -3.54 7.72 10.88
N GLU A 12 -4.54 7.78 10.00
CA GLU A 12 -5.65 8.72 10.11
C GLU A 12 -6.52 8.41 11.34
N PHE A 13 -6.86 7.15 11.56
CA PHE A 13 -7.62 6.77 12.76
C PHE A 13 -6.86 7.10 14.05
N LEU A 14 -5.57 6.80 14.14
CA LEU A 14 -4.77 7.09 15.33
C LEU A 14 -4.69 8.59 15.64
N GLN A 15 -4.69 9.45 14.62
CA GLN A 15 -4.71 10.90 14.79
C GLN A 15 -6.05 11.41 15.32
N HIS A 16 -7.16 10.78 14.94
CA HIS A 16 -8.50 11.34 15.15
C HIS A 16 -9.37 10.61 16.18
N VAL A 17 -9.11 9.33 16.47
CA VAL A 17 -9.94 8.48 17.36
C VAL A 17 -10.07 9.01 18.79
N ALA A 18 -9.11 9.83 19.23
CA ALA A 18 -9.16 10.50 20.52
C ALA A 18 -10.35 11.47 20.62
N PHE A 19 -10.71 12.14 19.53
CA PHE A 19 -11.76 13.16 19.44
C PHE A 19 -13.17 12.60 19.18
N ILE A 20 -13.29 11.30 18.91
CA ILE A 20 -14.59 10.66 18.69
C ILE A 20 -15.27 10.43 20.05
N GLU A 21 -16.43 11.07 20.23
CA GLU A 21 -17.27 10.90 21.42
C GLU A 21 -18.15 9.65 21.37
N ASP A 22 -18.57 9.23 20.16
CA ASP A 22 -19.31 7.98 19.97
C ASP A 22 -18.45 6.78 20.38
N LYS A 23 -18.82 6.19 21.52
CA LYS A 23 -18.11 5.05 22.11
C LYS A 23 -18.15 3.80 21.22
N THR A 24 -19.23 3.59 20.48
CA THR A 24 -19.37 2.45 19.57
C THR A 24 -18.41 2.61 18.40
N LEU A 25 -18.47 3.75 17.72
CA LEU A 25 -17.59 4.05 16.59
C LEU A 25 -16.11 4.02 17.01
N LYS A 26 -15.79 4.60 18.17
CA LYS A 26 -14.45 4.56 18.75
C LYS A 26 -13.96 3.13 18.99
N THR A 27 -14.81 2.27 19.58
CA THR A 27 -14.47 0.85 19.79
C THR A 27 -14.30 0.11 18.47
N GLU A 28 -15.15 0.36 17.48
CA GLU A 28 -15.06 -0.28 16.16
C GLU A 28 -13.76 0.12 15.42
N ILE A 29 -13.37 1.39 15.49
CA ILE A 29 -12.11 1.89 14.92
C ILE A 29 -10.90 1.27 15.61
N LEU A 30 -10.87 1.25 16.95
CA LEU A 30 -9.77 0.62 17.69
C LEU A 30 -9.68 -0.89 17.40
N THR A 31 -10.82 -1.56 17.32
CA THR A 31 -10.90 -2.98 16.95
C THR A 31 -10.36 -3.20 15.53
N TRP A 32 -10.75 -2.33 14.60
CA TRP A 32 -10.24 -2.39 13.24
C TRP A 32 -8.73 -2.13 13.17
N ILE A 33 -8.19 -1.19 13.96
CA ILE A 33 -6.75 -0.96 14.05
C ILE A 33 -6.03 -2.25 14.47
N ASP A 34 -6.46 -2.86 15.58
CA ASP A 34 -5.85 -4.09 16.10
C ASP A 34 -5.94 -5.24 15.08
N GLU A 35 -7.12 -5.45 14.49
CA GLU A 35 -7.33 -6.46 13.45
C GLU A 35 -6.50 -6.19 12.19
N SER A 36 -6.35 -4.92 11.79
CA SER A 36 -5.58 -4.53 10.61
C SER A 36 -4.11 -4.80 10.82
N VAL A 37 -3.55 -4.52 12.01
CA VAL A 37 -2.15 -4.87 12.34
C VAL A 37 -1.98 -6.39 12.29
N ILE A 38 -2.89 -7.15 12.90
CA ILE A 38 -2.83 -8.61 12.86
C ILE A 38 -2.93 -9.13 11.43
N ARG A 39 -3.75 -8.55 10.54
CA ARG A 39 -3.94 -9.09 9.18
C ARG A 39 -2.91 -8.59 8.18
N THR A 40 -2.49 -7.33 8.23
CA THR A 40 -1.54 -6.76 7.25
C THR A 40 -0.09 -6.90 7.67
N ASP A 41 0.20 -6.99 8.97
CA ASP A 41 1.59 -7.02 9.46
C ASP A 41 2.03 -8.44 9.87
N SER A 42 1.14 -9.44 9.87
CA SER A 42 1.51 -10.81 10.29
C SER A 42 2.05 -11.71 9.17
N VAL A 43 1.75 -11.43 7.89
CA VAL A 43 2.29 -12.15 6.73
C VAL A 43 2.35 -11.21 5.53
N SER A 44 3.54 -10.80 5.10
CA SER A 44 3.72 -10.08 3.83
C SER A 44 3.18 -10.90 2.66
N GLY A 45 2.75 -10.26 1.57
CA GLY A 45 2.30 -10.97 0.37
C GLY A 45 3.37 -11.89 -0.19
N ALA A 46 4.64 -11.49 -0.12
CA ALA A 46 5.80 -12.32 -0.41
C ALA A 46 5.86 -13.59 0.47
N GLU A 47 5.71 -13.46 1.79
CA GLU A 47 5.65 -14.60 2.72
C GLU A 47 4.43 -15.48 2.48
N HIS A 48 3.28 -14.92 2.11
CA HIS A 48 2.09 -15.67 1.76
C HIS A 48 2.34 -16.56 0.53
N VAL A 49 2.97 -16.01 -0.50
CA VAL A 49 3.38 -16.77 -1.70
C VAL A 49 4.41 -17.84 -1.34
N GLU A 50 5.41 -17.54 -0.51
CA GLU A 50 6.39 -18.54 -0.06
C GLU A 50 5.77 -19.66 0.75
N GLY A 51 4.86 -19.35 1.68
CA GLY A 51 4.10 -20.32 2.44
C GLY A 51 3.33 -21.26 1.51
N ARG A 52 2.64 -20.70 0.52
CA ARG A 52 1.91 -21.50 -0.47
C ARG A 52 2.83 -22.40 -1.29
N LEU A 53 3.97 -21.90 -1.76
CA LEU A 53 4.95 -22.71 -2.48
C LEU A 53 5.57 -23.81 -1.61
N ALA A 54 5.78 -23.54 -0.32
CA ALA A 54 6.31 -24.49 0.64
C ALA A 54 5.31 -25.62 0.92
N GLU A 55 4.02 -25.31 1.06
CA GLU A 55 2.94 -26.31 1.22
C GLU A 55 2.92 -27.30 0.04
N LEU A 56 2.95 -26.78 -1.19
CA LEU A 56 2.92 -27.61 -2.39
C LEU A 56 4.11 -28.58 -2.44
N LYS A 57 5.31 -28.09 -2.06
CA LYS A 57 6.52 -28.90 -1.97
C LYS A 57 6.51 -29.90 -0.81
N ALA A 58 5.92 -29.53 0.32
CA ALA A 58 5.88 -30.41 1.49
C ALA A 58 5.02 -31.65 1.23
N SER A 59 3.92 -31.47 0.50
CA SER A 59 3.01 -32.55 0.15
C SER A 59 3.43 -33.34 -1.09
N ASN A 60 4.32 -32.79 -1.94
CA ASN A 60 4.69 -33.40 -3.21
C ASN A 60 6.15 -33.08 -3.58
N PRO A 61 6.94 -34.05 -4.04
CA PRO A 61 8.34 -33.82 -4.41
C PRO A 61 8.48 -32.85 -5.61
N MET A 62 7.44 -32.67 -6.43
CA MET A 62 7.39 -31.69 -7.54
C MET A 62 8.53 -31.88 -8.56
N ARG A 63 9.03 -33.11 -8.62
CA ARG A 63 10.02 -33.63 -9.54
C ARG A 63 9.69 -35.10 -9.68
N HIS A 64 9.50 -35.53 -10.92
CA HIS A 64 9.27 -36.94 -11.17
C HIS A 64 10.58 -37.72 -11.11
N ASP A 65 10.65 -38.69 -10.20
CA ASP A 65 11.80 -39.60 -10.06
C ASP A 65 11.47 -41.02 -10.58
N SER A 66 10.25 -41.54 -10.31
CA SER A 66 9.74 -42.82 -10.85
C SER A 66 8.27 -43.04 -10.47
N GLY A 67 7.47 -43.67 -11.33
CA GLY A 67 6.06 -43.98 -11.03
C GLY A 67 5.08 -43.33 -12.01
N ASP A 68 3.86 -43.05 -11.57
CA ASP A 68 2.96 -42.17 -12.31
C ASP A 68 3.46 -40.72 -12.13
N PRO A 69 3.79 -39.99 -13.20
CA PRO A 69 4.32 -38.65 -13.08
C PRO A 69 3.35 -37.67 -12.41
N GLU A 70 2.05 -37.92 -12.49
CA GLU A 70 1.03 -37.04 -11.89
C GLU A 70 0.95 -37.16 -10.36
N ASP A 71 1.37 -38.29 -9.78
CA ASP A 71 1.35 -38.52 -8.32
C ASP A 71 2.34 -37.62 -7.56
N ASP A 72 3.36 -37.12 -8.25
CA ASP A 72 4.39 -36.25 -7.70
C ASP A 72 3.99 -34.76 -7.72
N PHE A 73 2.77 -34.45 -8.15
CA PHE A 73 2.26 -33.08 -8.30
C PHE A 73 0.84 -32.90 -7.72
N PRO A 74 0.60 -31.82 -6.94
CA PRO A 74 -0.71 -31.53 -6.39
C PRO A 74 -1.72 -31.19 -7.49
N ALA A 75 -2.98 -31.56 -7.25
CA ALA A 75 -4.08 -31.32 -8.18
C ALA A 75 -4.24 -29.84 -8.57
N ASP A 76 -3.89 -28.91 -7.68
CA ASP A 76 -3.92 -27.47 -7.93
C ASP A 76 -3.00 -27.05 -9.08
N CYS A 77 -1.95 -27.83 -9.39
CA CYS A 77 -1.03 -27.60 -10.50
C CYS A 77 -1.52 -28.18 -11.84
N LYS A 78 -2.67 -28.88 -11.86
CA LYS A 78 -3.22 -29.48 -13.07
C LYS A 78 -3.47 -28.41 -14.15
N GLY A 79 -2.98 -28.67 -15.35
CA GLY A 79 -3.02 -27.72 -16.47
C GLY A 79 -1.75 -26.88 -16.64
N CYS A 80 -0.79 -26.98 -15.71
CA CYS A 80 0.56 -26.43 -15.92
C CYS A 80 1.31 -27.23 -17.00
N PRO A 81 2.04 -26.59 -17.94
CA PRO A 81 2.81 -27.29 -18.96
C PRO A 81 3.90 -28.23 -18.41
N HIS A 82 4.29 -28.01 -17.15
CA HIS A 82 5.33 -28.77 -16.46
C HIS A 82 4.79 -29.82 -15.50
N TYR A 83 3.46 -30.00 -15.45
CA TYR A 83 2.80 -31.00 -14.61
C TYR A 83 3.27 -32.40 -14.99
N GLY A 84 3.70 -33.18 -13.99
CA GLY A 84 4.23 -34.52 -14.18
C GLY A 84 5.66 -34.58 -14.75
N VAL A 85 6.41 -33.48 -14.78
CA VAL A 85 7.81 -33.50 -15.23
C VAL A 85 8.73 -32.96 -14.14
N VAL A 86 8.79 -31.63 -14.01
CA VAL A 86 9.57 -30.95 -12.98
C VAL A 86 9.03 -29.54 -12.81
N CYS A 87 8.73 -29.14 -11.59
CA CYS A 87 8.28 -27.76 -11.34
C CYS A 87 9.45 -26.77 -11.50
N PRO A 88 9.42 -25.85 -12.47
CA PRO A 88 10.48 -24.84 -12.63
C PRO A 88 10.56 -23.87 -11.44
N VAL A 89 9.45 -23.59 -10.76
CA VAL A 89 9.42 -22.62 -9.63
C VAL A 89 10.02 -23.22 -8.35
N ILE A 90 9.80 -24.51 -8.10
CA ILE A 90 10.12 -25.19 -6.83
C ILE A 90 11.37 -26.06 -6.94
N SER A 91 11.58 -26.73 -8.07
CA SER A 91 12.58 -27.80 -8.23
C SER A 91 13.76 -27.40 -9.10
N ASP A 92 13.63 -26.38 -9.95
CA ASP A 92 14.78 -25.84 -10.69
C ASP A 92 15.66 -24.94 -9.81
N ARG A 93 16.96 -25.23 -9.83
CA ARG A 93 17.93 -24.55 -8.97
C ARG A 93 18.19 -23.12 -9.44
N THR A 94 18.33 -22.91 -10.75
CA THR A 94 18.65 -21.60 -11.33
C THR A 94 17.53 -20.60 -11.08
N THR A 95 16.28 -21.03 -11.22
CA THR A 95 15.09 -20.22 -10.92
C THR A 95 15.06 -19.85 -9.43
N ARG A 96 15.36 -20.78 -8.52
CA ARG A 96 15.42 -20.50 -7.08
C ARG A 96 16.52 -19.52 -6.70
N GLU A 97 17.73 -19.68 -7.25
CA GLU A 97 18.84 -18.76 -7.01
C GLU A 97 18.53 -17.37 -7.56
N THR A 98 17.93 -17.29 -8.75
CA THR A 98 17.50 -16.03 -9.36
C THR A 98 16.43 -15.35 -8.51
N ARG A 99 15.42 -16.10 -8.05
CA ARG A 99 14.39 -15.60 -7.14
C ARG A 99 15.00 -15.02 -5.88
N HIS A 100 15.85 -15.80 -5.21
CA HIS A 100 16.46 -15.39 -3.94
C HIS A 100 17.25 -14.10 -4.11
N ARG A 101 18.13 -14.02 -5.12
CA ARG A 101 18.90 -12.81 -5.42
C ARG A 101 18.01 -11.60 -5.72
N ARG A 102 16.94 -11.78 -6.49
CA ARG A 102 16.01 -10.68 -6.82
C ARG A 102 15.22 -10.22 -5.58
N LEU A 103 14.85 -11.13 -4.69
CA LEU A 103 14.18 -10.80 -3.42
C LEU A 103 15.12 -10.09 -2.45
N GLU A 104 16.41 -10.46 -2.39
CA GLU A 104 17.42 -9.74 -1.60
C GLU A 104 17.61 -8.29 -2.06
N GLN A 105 17.38 -8.01 -3.34
CA GLN A 105 17.48 -6.68 -3.95
C GLN A 105 16.18 -5.88 -3.87
N ALA A 106 15.07 -6.51 -3.46
CA ALA A 106 13.77 -5.86 -3.39
C ALA A 106 13.63 -5.07 -2.08
N GLU A 107 13.44 -3.75 -2.21
CA GLU A 107 13.35 -2.84 -1.07
C GLU A 107 11.92 -2.72 -0.53
N THR A 108 10.92 -2.82 -1.41
CA THR A 108 9.50 -2.69 -1.05
C THR A 108 8.75 -4.00 -1.22
N GLU A 109 7.60 -4.11 -0.55
CA GLU A 109 6.70 -5.26 -0.74
C GLU A 109 6.20 -5.36 -2.19
N GLN A 110 5.96 -4.22 -2.83
CA GLN A 110 5.57 -4.19 -4.23
C GLN A 110 6.66 -4.76 -5.15
N ASP A 111 7.93 -4.50 -4.86
CA ASP A 111 9.05 -5.05 -5.62
C ASP A 111 9.16 -6.56 -5.42
N ARG A 112 8.96 -7.05 -4.18
CA ARG A 112 8.94 -8.50 -3.89
C ARG A 112 7.82 -9.20 -4.65
N LEU A 113 6.62 -8.62 -4.69
CA LEU A 113 5.50 -9.15 -5.46
C LEU A 113 5.76 -9.14 -6.97
N ARG A 114 6.43 -8.11 -7.50
CA ARG A 114 6.85 -8.08 -8.91
C ARG A 114 7.82 -9.21 -9.23
N VAL A 115 8.79 -9.48 -8.36
CA VAL A 115 9.71 -10.62 -8.54
C VAL A 115 8.94 -11.93 -8.67
N TYR A 116 7.92 -12.14 -7.85
CA TYR A 116 7.05 -13.31 -7.94
C TYR A 116 6.24 -13.35 -9.24
N GLN A 117 5.71 -12.22 -9.69
CA GLN A 117 4.97 -12.12 -10.96
C GLN A 117 5.85 -12.41 -12.18
N ASP A 118 7.08 -11.92 -12.19
CA ASP A 118 8.05 -12.20 -13.26
C ASP A 118 8.35 -13.70 -13.33
N ILE A 119 8.63 -14.33 -12.18
CA ILE A 119 8.89 -15.77 -12.09
C ILE A 119 7.67 -16.57 -12.55
N ALA A 120 6.47 -16.15 -12.15
CA ALA A 120 5.24 -16.79 -12.58
C ALA A 120 5.08 -16.78 -14.10
N THR A 121 5.42 -15.65 -14.72
CA THR A 121 5.36 -15.46 -16.17
C THR A 121 6.43 -16.31 -16.87
N ASP A 122 7.67 -16.25 -16.42
CA ASP A 122 8.80 -16.99 -17.00
C ASP A 122 8.60 -18.53 -16.91
N ALA A 123 7.93 -18.98 -15.86
CA ALA A 123 7.73 -20.39 -15.53
C ALA A 123 6.33 -20.93 -15.89
N ASP A 124 5.47 -20.11 -16.50
CA ASP A 124 4.04 -20.39 -16.77
C ASP A 124 3.30 -20.99 -15.55
N CYS A 125 3.51 -20.36 -14.39
CA CYS A 125 2.98 -20.83 -13.11
C CYS A 125 1.75 -20.03 -12.70
N HIS A 126 0.57 -20.67 -12.74
CA HIS A 126 -0.69 -20.05 -12.33
C HIS A 126 -0.91 -20.00 -10.80
N ILE A 127 -0.13 -20.75 -10.02
CA ILE A 127 -0.25 -20.78 -8.56
C ILE A 127 0.16 -19.45 -7.93
N ILE A 128 1.26 -18.86 -8.38
CA ILE A 128 1.77 -17.61 -7.80
C ILE A 128 0.75 -16.46 -7.97
N PRO A 129 0.19 -16.20 -9.17
CA PRO A 129 -0.86 -15.20 -9.34
C PRO A 129 -2.09 -15.46 -8.48
N ALA A 130 -2.49 -16.74 -8.33
CA ALA A 130 -3.60 -17.11 -7.46
C ALA A 130 -3.31 -16.75 -5.99
N ALA A 131 -2.13 -17.13 -5.46
CA ALA A 131 -1.73 -16.80 -4.10
C ALA A 131 -1.64 -15.28 -3.85
N ILE A 132 -1.13 -14.51 -4.82
CA ILE A 132 -1.12 -13.04 -4.73
C ILE A 132 -2.54 -12.48 -4.71
N SER A 133 -3.45 -13.03 -5.53
CA SER A 133 -4.86 -12.61 -5.55
C SER A 133 -5.57 -12.95 -4.23
N ASP A 134 -5.33 -14.13 -3.68
CA ASP A 134 -5.91 -14.58 -2.42
C ASP A 134 -5.44 -13.70 -1.26
N TRP A 135 -4.15 -13.37 -1.21
CA TRP A 135 -3.60 -12.40 -0.26
C TRP A 135 -4.27 -11.03 -0.41
N LYS A 136 -4.37 -10.50 -1.64
CA LYS A 136 -5.03 -9.21 -1.90
C LYS A 136 -6.52 -9.20 -1.56
N GLN A 137 -7.23 -10.31 -1.73
CA GLN A 137 -8.64 -10.40 -1.34
C GLN A 137 -8.81 -10.33 0.18
N ASN A 138 -7.92 -10.98 0.93
CA ASN A 138 -7.90 -10.87 2.39
C ASN A 138 -7.67 -9.43 2.86
N ASP A 139 -6.79 -8.68 2.18
CA ASP A 139 -6.54 -7.27 2.45
C ASP A 139 -7.70 -6.37 2.01
N ARG A 140 -8.39 -6.73 0.92
CA ARG A 140 -9.49 -5.94 0.38
C ARG A 140 -10.65 -5.80 1.39
N GLU A 141 -11.05 -6.89 2.02
CA GLU A 141 -12.16 -6.87 2.99
C GLU A 141 -11.85 -5.95 4.19
N ILE A 142 -10.60 -5.98 4.67
CA ILE A 142 -10.21 -5.13 5.81
C ILE A 142 -10.08 -3.66 5.39
N ILE A 143 -9.59 -3.39 4.18
CA ILE A 143 -9.51 -2.04 3.64
C ILE A 143 -10.91 -1.46 3.40
N GLU A 144 -11.83 -2.23 2.80
CA GLU A 144 -13.22 -1.80 2.56
C GLU A 144 -13.93 -1.44 3.86
N ARG A 145 -13.84 -2.29 4.90
CA ARG A 145 -14.35 -1.95 6.24
C ARG A 145 -13.66 -0.71 6.84
N GLY A 146 -12.37 -0.55 6.60
CA GLY A 146 -11.62 0.62 7.03
C GLY A 146 -12.14 1.91 6.41
N TYR A 147 -12.50 1.89 5.12
CA TYR A 147 -13.13 3.05 4.46
C TYR A 147 -14.51 3.39 5.00
N GLU A 148 -15.32 2.40 5.34
CA GLU A 148 -16.64 2.62 5.95
C GLU A 148 -16.49 3.33 7.30
N LEU A 149 -15.57 2.86 8.13
CA LEU A 149 -15.24 3.45 9.43
C LEU A 149 -14.62 4.84 9.28
N PHE A 150 -13.75 5.05 8.29
CA PHE A 150 -13.16 6.36 8.01
C PHE A 150 -14.23 7.36 7.60
N SER A 151 -15.16 6.94 6.74
CA SER A 151 -16.30 7.77 6.32
C SER A 151 -17.24 8.07 7.48
N ALA A 152 -17.41 7.15 8.44
CA ALA A 152 -18.19 7.38 9.65
C ALA A 152 -17.48 8.35 10.61
N MET A 153 -16.18 8.19 10.80
CA MET A 153 -15.35 9.10 11.61
C MET A 153 -15.39 10.53 11.07
N VAL A 154 -15.16 10.74 9.77
CA VAL A 154 -15.20 12.07 9.15
C VAL A 154 -16.57 12.72 9.38
N ARG A 155 -17.66 11.98 9.14
CA ARG A 155 -19.02 12.49 9.40
C ARG A 155 -19.26 12.87 10.86
N HIS A 156 -18.70 12.12 11.80
CA HIS A 156 -18.81 12.42 13.23
C HIS A 156 -18.08 13.72 13.57
N LEU A 157 -16.83 13.87 13.11
CA LEU A 157 -16.00 15.04 13.37
C LEU A 157 -16.55 16.32 12.69
N ASP A 158 -17.09 16.19 11.47
CA ASP A 158 -17.72 17.31 10.77
C ASP A 158 -19.03 17.76 11.44
N SER A 159 -19.69 16.88 12.21
CA SER A 159 -20.97 17.21 12.87
C SER A 159 -20.80 18.08 14.12
N ASP A 160 -19.63 18.07 14.74
CA ASP A 160 -19.31 18.89 15.92
C ASP A 160 -18.98 20.36 15.56
N GLU A 161 -18.74 20.69 14.29
CA GLU A 161 -18.47 22.07 13.84
C GLU A 161 -19.74 22.93 13.62
N LEU A 162 -20.95 22.42 13.85
CA LEU A 162 -22.21 23.17 13.61
C LEU A 162 -22.91 23.74 14.85
N ASP A 163 -22.35 23.58 16.06
CA ASP A 163 -22.87 24.18 17.30
C ASP A 163 -22.12 25.46 17.70
N VAL A 164 -21.71 26.28 16.72
CA VAL A 164 -21.46 27.70 16.99
C VAL A 164 -22.81 28.38 17.11
N ASP A 165 -23.29 28.51 18.35
CA ASP A 165 -24.25 29.55 18.74
C ASP A 165 -23.77 30.87 18.11
N ALA A 166 -24.38 31.24 16.99
CA ALA A 166 -24.18 32.55 16.41
C ALA A 166 -24.55 33.54 17.51
N PRO A 167 -23.61 34.39 17.98
CA PRO A 167 -24.03 35.48 18.84
C PRO A 167 -25.08 36.26 18.05
N ASP A 168 -26.26 36.42 18.64
CA ASP A 168 -27.29 37.35 18.20
C ASP A 168 -26.67 38.75 18.26
N ILE A 169 -25.94 39.12 17.21
CA ILE A 169 -25.47 40.47 16.98
C ILE A 169 -26.72 41.24 16.59
N GLY A 170 -27.44 41.68 17.62
CA GLY A 170 -28.54 42.60 17.48
C GLY A 170 -28.10 43.79 16.64
N ASP A 171 -28.98 44.20 15.73
CA ASP A 171 -28.86 45.39 14.89
C ASP A 171 -28.28 46.59 15.68
N ASP A 172 -26.98 46.85 15.49
CA ASP A 172 -26.37 48.13 15.84
C ASP A 172 -25.70 48.73 14.59
N PRO A 173 -26.37 49.65 13.89
CA PRO A 173 -25.90 50.19 12.64
C PRO A 173 -25.05 51.45 12.84
N GLU A 174 -23.84 51.35 13.41
CA GLU A 174 -22.87 52.46 13.35
C GLU A 174 -21.42 51.97 13.43
N ILE A 175 -20.82 51.58 12.29
CA ILE A 175 -19.40 51.90 12.01
C ILE A 175 -19.28 52.27 10.53
N GLU A 176 -19.47 53.55 10.24
CA GLU A 176 -18.93 54.20 9.04
C GLU A 176 -17.39 54.25 9.11
N ASP A 177 -16.76 54.14 7.94
CA ASP A 177 -15.42 54.64 7.62
C ASP A 177 -14.18 54.08 8.37
N VAL A 178 -13.71 52.90 7.96
CA VAL A 178 -12.27 52.57 7.97
C VAL A 178 -11.87 51.82 6.69
N TRP A 179 -12.01 52.48 5.54
CA TRP A 179 -11.28 52.08 4.32
C TRP A 179 -10.57 53.31 3.75
N ARG A 180 -9.40 53.61 4.32
CA ARG A 180 -8.44 54.53 3.70
C ARG A 180 -7.02 53.99 3.89
N ASP A 181 -6.42 53.68 2.73
CA ASP A 181 -5.00 53.55 2.41
C ASP A 181 -4.16 52.42 3.04
N THR A 182 -3.98 51.34 2.26
CA THR A 182 -2.64 50.75 2.12
C THR A 182 -2.21 50.79 0.64
N PRO A 183 -1.03 51.33 0.32
CA PRO A 183 -0.53 51.43 -1.04
C PRO A 183 0.03 50.12 -1.57
N THR A 184 -0.17 49.94 -2.87
CA THR A 184 0.39 48.93 -3.75
C THR A 184 1.92 49.00 -3.78
N GLU A 185 2.62 47.92 -3.39
CA GLU A 185 3.98 47.67 -3.86
C GLU A 185 4.06 46.29 -4.51
N SER A 186 4.06 46.32 -5.84
CA SER A 186 4.53 45.24 -6.70
C SER A 186 6.06 45.20 -6.62
N GLY A 187 6.61 44.25 -5.87
CA GLY A 187 8.05 44.02 -5.76
C GLY A 187 8.41 42.61 -6.20
N GLY A 188 8.54 42.40 -7.51
CA GLY A 188 9.14 41.19 -8.06
C GLY A 188 10.62 41.14 -7.71
N MET A 189 11.01 40.21 -6.82
CA MET A 189 12.41 39.87 -6.61
C MET A 189 12.92 39.07 -7.82
N GLN A 190 13.60 39.75 -8.72
CA GLN A 190 14.51 39.11 -9.67
C GLN A 190 15.76 38.72 -8.88
N LEU A 191 15.91 37.42 -8.59
CA LEU A 191 17.15 36.88 -8.05
C LEU A 191 18.23 36.98 -9.13
N SER A 192 19.39 37.53 -8.78
CA SER A 192 20.56 37.59 -9.66
C SER A 192 21.10 36.18 -9.94
N GLU A 193 21.62 35.96 -11.16
CA GLU A 193 22.18 34.67 -11.61
C GLU A 193 23.25 34.09 -10.67
N ASP A 194 24.00 34.94 -9.96
CA ASP A 194 24.99 34.50 -8.96
C ASP A 194 24.38 33.80 -7.73
N GLU A 195 23.13 34.09 -7.35
CA GLU A 195 22.43 33.42 -6.23
C GLU A 195 21.81 32.07 -6.62
N LEU A 196 21.64 31.80 -7.91
CA LEU A 196 21.09 30.53 -8.41
C LEU A 196 22.17 29.44 -8.54
N LEU A 197 23.44 29.83 -8.72
CA LEU A 197 24.58 28.90 -8.75
C LEU A 197 24.95 28.38 -7.35
N ASP A 198 24.86 29.22 -6.32
CA ASP A 198 25.19 28.83 -4.93
C ASP A 198 24.16 27.87 -4.29
N ARG A 199 22.94 27.82 -4.85
CA ARG A 199 21.88 26.88 -4.46
C ARG A 199 21.89 25.54 -5.22
N GLY A 200 22.87 25.31 -6.10
CA GLY A 200 23.04 24.02 -6.79
C GLY A 200 21.93 23.67 -7.78
N VAL A 201 21.21 24.67 -8.29
CA VAL A 201 20.08 24.48 -9.23
C VAL A 201 20.55 24.41 -10.70
N LEU A 202 21.76 24.87 -11.01
CA LEU A 202 22.36 24.77 -12.35
C LEU A 202 23.63 23.92 -12.30
N GLN A 203 23.66 22.84 -13.09
CA GLN A 203 24.86 22.03 -13.32
C GLN A 203 25.67 22.68 -14.45
N SER A 204 26.95 22.91 -14.20
CA SER A 204 27.91 23.38 -15.20
C SER A 204 28.05 22.34 -16.31
N GLU A 205 27.69 22.72 -17.54
CA GLU A 205 28.06 21.97 -18.74
C GLU A 205 29.58 22.10 -18.94
N GLU A 206 30.33 21.07 -18.55
CA GLU A 206 31.72 20.93 -18.97
C GLU A 206 31.74 20.54 -20.45
N ALA A 207 32.10 21.50 -21.29
CA ALA A 207 32.50 21.27 -22.66
C ALA A 207 33.97 20.82 -22.68
N ASP A 208 34.18 19.53 -22.94
CA ASP A 208 35.47 18.95 -23.30
C ASP A 208 36.04 19.64 -24.56
N GLY A 209 37.27 20.13 -24.45
CA GLY A 209 38.12 20.61 -25.54
C GLY A 209 39.57 20.19 -25.32
#